data_AF-A0A944P6P1-F1
#
_entry.id   AF-A0A944P6P1-F1
#
_cell.length_a   1.000
_cell.length_b   1.000
_cell.length_c   1.000
_cell.angle_alpha   90.00
_cell.angle_beta   90.00
_cell.angle_gamma   90.00
#
_symmetry.space_group_name_H-M   'P 1'
#
loop_
_entity.id
_entity.type
_entity.pdbx_description
1 polymer ?
#
loop_
_entity_poly.entity_id
_entity_poly.type
_entity_poly.pdbx_seq_one_letter_code
_entity_poly.pdbx_strand_id
1 'polypeptide(L)'
;MEAVLARMRALDERLPERDGVAVFNRVYLTVTETLHERIAHGGFPAPRRAEALSVLFAERYLTAVEADRAPACWRPLLQYRRHPGVRPLQHALAGINAHIGHDLALAVVATCRHLDCEPAALEADFDRVGDTLVSLEEHIREDLMPGPDLLEVADPLTHLLGSWSLERARAGAWAAARLLWTLRRSPDLAEEFTESLDAGVGLVGRCLLTPRG
;
A
#
# COMPACT_ATOMS: atom_id res chain seq x y z
N MET A 1 10.25 8.90 -11.25
CA MET A 1 10.42 7.83 -10.23
C MET A 1 11.56 8.07 -9.25
N GLU A 2 12.77 8.39 -9.74
CA GLU A 2 13.99 8.43 -8.91
C GLU A 2 13.90 9.31 -7.64
N ALA A 3 13.24 10.46 -7.73
CA ALA A 3 13.06 11.35 -6.57
C ALA A 3 12.30 10.69 -5.41
N VAL A 4 11.30 9.87 -5.71
CA VAL A 4 10.53 9.11 -4.70
C VAL A 4 11.42 8.03 -4.09
N LEU A 5 12.14 7.26 -4.92
CA LEU A 5 13.06 6.23 -4.45
C LEU A 5 14.12 6.80 -3.51
N ALA A 6 14.70 7.96 -3.87
CA ALA A 6 15.65 8.66 -3.01
C ALA A 6 15.05 9.04 -1.65
N ARG A 7 13.80 9.53 -1.61
CA ARG A 7 13.09 9.84 -0.36
C ARG A 7 12.81 8.59 0.48
N MET A 8 12.43 7.48 -0.15
CA MET A 8 12.19 6.21 0.54
C MET A 8 13.47 5.63 1.14
N ARG A 9 14.60 5.71 0.42
CA ARG A 9 15.93 5.31 0.93
C ARG A 9 16.35 6.19 2.10
N ALA A 10 16.22 7.51 1.97
CA ALA A 10 16.50 8.44 3.07
C ALA A 10 15.57 8.23 4.28
N LEU A 11 14.33 7.81 4.06
CA LEU A 11 13.40 7.43 5.12
C LEU A 11 13.83 6.16 5.84
N ASP A 12 14.38 5.16 5.14
CA ASP A 12 14.90 3.95 5.78
C ASP A 12 16.13 4.27 6.65
N GLU A 13 17.08 5.05 6.14
CA GLU A 13 18.31 5.42 6.84
C GLU A 13 18.07 6.16 8.17
N ARG A 14 17.00 6.95 8.27
CA ARG A 14 16.67 7.72 9.49
C ARG A 14 15.89 6.93 10.53
N LEU A 15 15.33 5.76 10.18
CA LEU A 15 14.45 5.01 11.08
C LEU A 15 15.18 3.83 11.71
N PRO A 16 14.91 3.51 12.99
CA PRO A 16 15.41 2.28 13.60
C PRO A 16 14.96 1.05 12.81
N GLU A 17 15.81 0.03 12.73
CA GLU A 17 15.55 -1.20 11.97
C GLU A 17 14.20 -1.85 12.31
N ARG A 18 13.85 -1.89 13.61
CA ARG A 18 12.61 -2.49 14.12
C ARG A 18 11.41 -1.53 14.15
N ASP A 19 11.55 -0.30 13.67
CA ASP A 19 10.43 0.63 13.57
C ASP A 19 9.45 0.11 12.49
N GLY A 20 8.16 0.01 12.83
CA GLY A 20 7.14 -0.54 11.95
C GLY A 20 6.99 0.20 10.63
N VAL A 21 7.26 1.52 10.61
CA VAL A 21 7.29 2.27 9.35
C VAL A 21 8.50 1.87 8.51
N ALA A 22 9.66 1.62 9.13
CA ALA A 22 10.84 1.15 8.42
C ALA A 22 10.60 -0.25 7.81
N VAL A 23 9.95 -1.15 8.56
CA VAL A 23 9.58 -2.48 8.07
C VAL A 23 8.70 -2.38 6.81
N PHE A 24 7.64 -1.58 6.86
CA PHE A 24 6.79 -1.36 5.67
C PHE A 24 7.55 -0.64 4.55
N ASN A 25 8.36 0.37 4.87
CA ASN A 25 9.12 1.14 3.87
C ASN A 25 10.05 0.24 3.06
N ARG A 26 10.76 -0.71 3.68
CA ARG A 26 11.64 -1.64 2.96
C ARG A 26 10.86 -2.54 2.00
N VAL A 27 9.74 -3.10 2.46
CA VAL A 27 8.84 -3.88 1.60
C VAL A 27 8.39 -3.05 0.40
N TYR A 28 7.94 -1.81 0.65
CA TYR A 28 7.44 -0.95 -0.41
C TYR A 28 8.56 -0.41 -1.33
N LEU A 29 9.78 -0.23 -0.81
CA LEU A 29 10.95 0.16 -1.60
C LEU A 29 11.28 -0.91 -2.62
N THR A 30 11.36 -2.18 -2.22
CA THR A 30 11.59 -3.31 -3.14
C THR A 30 10.55 -3.34 -4.26
N VAL A 31 9.26 -3.15 -3.92
CA VAL A 31 8.18 -3.07 -4.90
C VAL A 31 8.39 -1.90 -5.87
N THR A 32 8.72 -0.73 -5.36
CA THR A 32 8.85 0.50 -6.14
C THR A 32 10.07 0.45 -7.06
N GLU A 33 11.19 -0.13 -6.61
CA GLU A 33 12.38 -0.39 -7.43
C GLU A 33 12.07 -1.39 -8.55
N THR A 34 11.40 -2.49 -8.22
CA THR A 34 10.98 -3.49 -9.22
C THR A 34 10.05 -2.89 -10.28
N LEU A 35 9.10 -2.05 -9.88
CA LEU A 35 8.24 -1.32 -10.81
C LEU A 35 9.05 -0.36 -11.68
N HIS A 36 9.99 0.38 -11.09
CA HIS A 36 10.86 1.30 -11.82
C HIS A 36 11.64 0.59 -12.93
N GLU A 37 12.26 -0.54 -12.60
CA GLU A 37 12.99 -1.38 -13.55
C GLU A 37 12.07 -1.93 -14.64
N ARG A 38 10.90 -2.49 -14.28
CA ARG A 38 9.94 -3.01 -15.26
C ARG A 38 9.45 -1.93 -16.21
N ILE A 39 9.23 -0.70 -15.75
CA ILE A 39 8.85 0.43 -16.60
C ILE A 39 9.99 0.78 -17.56
N ALA A 40 11.22 0.86 -17.06
CA ALA A 40 12.40 1.19 -17.87
C ALA A 40 12.67 0.15 -18.98
N HIS A 41 12.36 -1.12 -18.74
CA HIS A 41 12.56 -2.22 -19.68
C HIS A 41 11.33 -2.52 -20.58
N GLY A 42 10.36 -1.61 -20.66
CA GLY A 42 9.21 -1.76 -21.57
C GLY A 42 8.15 -2.76 -21.09
N GLY A 43 8.14 -3.08 -19.79
CA GLY A 43 7.17 -3.99 -19.17
C GLY A 43 5.76 -3.43 -19.04
N PHE A 44 5.48 -2.22 -19.54
CA PHE A 44 4.18 -1.54 -19.46
C PHE A 44 3.72 -1.01 -20.83
N PRO A 45 2.42 -1.15 -21.16
CA PRO A 45 1.88 -0.69 -22.44
C PRO A 45 1.91 0.83 -22.57
N ALA A 46 1.78 1.56 -21.45
CA ALA A 46 1.91 3.01 -21.41
C ALA A 46 2.86 3.43 -20.26
N PRO A 47 4.18 3.45 -20.50
CA PRO A 47 5.18 3.75 -19.47
C PRO A 47 4.94 5.04 -18.70
N ARG A 48 4.45 6.09 -19.38
CA ARG A 48 4.09 7.37 -18.75
C ARG A 48 2.94 7.25 -17.74
N ARG A 49 1.93 6.40 -18.02
CA ARG A 49 0.78 6.17 -17.12
C ARG A 49 1.22 5.37 -15.91
N ALA A 50 1.97 4.30 -16.15
CA ALA A 50 2.54 3.47 -15.09
C ALA A 50 3.44 4.30 -14.16
N GLU A 51 4.33 5.12 -14.72
CA GLU A 51 5.20 5.98 -13.91
C GLU A 51 4.41 7.02 -13.11
N ALA A 52 3.42 7.69 -13.72
CA ALA A 52 2.59 8.66 -13.02
C ALA A 52 1.80 8.01 -11.86
N LEU A 53 1.20 6.84 -12.10
CA LEU A 53 0.49 6.09 -11.06
C LEU A 53 1.43 5.69 -9.92
N SER A 54 2.58 5.10 -10.25
CA SER A 54 3.55 4.67 -9.23
C SER A 54 4.11 5.84 -8.41
N VAL A 55 4.41 6.98 -9.04
CA VAL A 55 4.87 8.19 -8.33
C VAL A 55 3.78 8.73 -7.42
N LEU A 56 2.57 8.94 -7.94
CA LEU A 56 1.45 9.47 -7.15
C LEU A 56 1.05 8.51 -6.03
N PHE A 57 1.18 7.20 -6.24
CA PHE A 57 0.92 6.21 -5.21
C PHE A 57 1.93 6.32 -4.07
N ALA A 58 3.23 6.38 -4.38
CA ALA A 58 4.27 6.49 -3.38
C ALA A 58 4.26 7.81 -2.61
N GLU A 59 3.95 8.92 -3.29
CA GLU A 59 3.82 10.24 -2.68
C GLU A 59 2.72 10.26 -1.60
N ARG A 60 1.64 9.50 -1.77
CA ARG A 60 0.59 9.40 -0.74
C ARG A 60 1.10 8.76 0.54
N TYR A 61 1.87 7.68 0.42
CA TYR A 61 2.51 7.03 1.56
C TYR A 61 3.47 7.99 2.27
N LEU A 62 4.40 8.60 1.53
CA LEU A 62 5.39 9.51 2.10
C LEU A 62 4.72 10.71 2.80
N THR A 63 3.70 11.29 2.17
CA THR A 63 2.89 12.36 2.77
C THR A 63 2.22 11.90 4.06
N ALA A 64 1.67 10.68 4.11
CA ALA A 64 1.01 10.16 5.30
C ALA A 64 1.98 9.94 6.47
N VAL A 65 3.23 9.55 6.20
CA VAL A 65 4.27 9.37 7.22
C VAL A 65 4.82 10.68 7.75
N GLU A 66 4.86 11.72 6.90
CA GLU A 66 5.39 13.05 7.24
C GLU A 66 4.32 13.97 7.86
N ALA A 67 3.02 13.66 7.70
CA ALA A 67 1.93 14.51 8.17
C ALA A 67 1.80 14.56 9.70
N ASP A 68 1.60 15.76 10.24
CA ASP A 68 1.25 15.96 11.66
C ASP A 68 -0.02 15.19 12.07
N ARG A 69 -0.99 15.12 11.15
CA ARG A 69 -2.23 14.35 11.30
C ARG A 69 -2.44 13.44 10.09
N ALA A 70 -1.89 12.24 10.18
CA ALA A 70 -2.06 11.22 9.16
C ALA A 70 -3.55 10.83 8.93
N PRO A 71 -3.89 10.32 7.73
CA PRO A 71 -5.16 9.66 7.45
C PRO A 71 -5.46 8.53 8.45
N ALA A 72 -6.73 8.28 8.73
CA ALA A 72 -7.17 7.27 9.70
C ALA A 72 -6.65 5.85 9.37
N CYS A 73 -6.45 5.52 8.10
CA CYS A 73 -5.87 4.26 7.65
C CYS A 73 -4.40 4.07 8.06
N TRP A 74 -3.62 5.15 8.15
CA TRP A 74 -2.20 5.12 8.52
C TRP A 74 -1.95 5.28 10.02
N ARG A 75 -2.87 5.93 10.75
CA ARG A 75 -2.74 6.17 12.20
C ARG A 75 -2.38 4.93 13.02
N PRO A 76 -2.98 3.73 12.80
CA PRO A 76 -2.65 2.55 13.59
C PRO A 76 -1.17 2.17 13.46
N LEU A 77 -0.63 2.11 12.24
CA LEU A 77 0.78 1.80 12.03
C LEU A 77 1.67 2.82 12.72
N LEU A 78 1.38 4.11 12.56
CA LEU A 78 2.16 5.20 13.16
C LEU A 78 2.12 5.18 14.69
N GLN A 79 0.98 4.80 15.30
CA GLN A 79 0.83 4.69 16.75
C GLN A 79 1.58 3.49 17.33
N TYR A 80 1.51 2.33 16.65
CA TYR A 80 2.11 1.09 17.14
C TYR A 80 3.53 0.84 16.63
N ARG A 81 4.10 1.72 15.79
CA ARG A 81 5.41 1.54 15.10
C ARG A 81 6.61 1.16 15.98
N ARG A 82 6.55 1.32 17.30
CA ARG A 82 7.62 0.95 18.24
C ARG A 82 7.13 0.02 19.36
N HIS A 83 5.93 -0.53 19.23
CA HIS A 83 5.32 -1.34 20.27
C HIS A 83 6.00 -2.71 20.34
N PRO A 84 6.55 -3.13 21.49
CA PRO A 84 7.37 -4.34 21.59
C PRO A 84 6.59 -5.64 21.35
N GLY A 85 5.27 -5.64 21.62
CA GLY A 85 4.37 -6.77 21.37
C GLY A 85 3.79 -6.84 19.95
N VAL A 86 4.25 -6.02 19.01
CA VAL A 86 3.81 -6.07 17.60
C VAL A 86 4.96 -6.60 16.75
N ARG A 87 4.69 -7.64 15.95
CA ARG A 87 5.72 -8.28 15.12
C ARG A 87 5.96 -7.51 13.81
N PRO A 88 7.15 -7.60 13.20
CA PRO A 88 7.44 -6.98 11.89
C PRO A 88 6.38 -7.28 10.82
N LEU A 89 5.91 -8.53 10.75
CA LEU A 89 4.85 -8.93 9.82
C LEU A 89 3.56 -8.12 10.00
N GLN A 90 3.13 -7.86 11.24
CA GLN A 90 1.93 -7.06 11.51
C GLN A 90 2.11 -5.62 11.04
N HIS A 91 3.31 -5.06 11.17
CA HIS A 91 3.62 -3.73 10.64
C HIS A 91 3.55 -3.69 9.11
N ALA A 92 4.14 -4.67 8.43
CA ALA A 92 4.06 -4.78 6.98
C ALA A 92 2.60 -4.91 6.51
N LEU A 93 1.83 -5.83 7.08
CA LEU A 93 0.41 -6.02 6.73
C LEU A 93 -0.44 -4.78 7.01
N ALA A 94 -0.20 -4.07 8.11
CA ALA A 94 -0.92 -2.84 8.40
C ALA A 94 -0.60 -1.72 7.39
N GLY A 95 0.67 -1.61 6.99
CA GLY A 95 1.08 -0.66 5.95
C GLY A 95 0.50 -1.03 4.58
N ILE A 96 0.55 -2.30 4.17
CA ILE A 96 -0.04 -2.74 2.91
C ILE A 96 -1.57 -2.55 2.92
N ASN A 97 -2.23 -2.81 4.05
CA ASN A 97 -3.66 -2.54 4.24
C ASN A 97 -4.00 -1.06 4.02
N ALA A 98 -3.26 -0.14 4.65
CA ALA A 98 -3.46 1.30 4.45
C ALA A 98 -3.19 1.72 3.00
N HIS A 99 -2.08 1.26 2.45
CA HIS A 99 -1.61 1.67 1.14
C HIS A 99 -2.50 1.14 0.01
N ILE A 100 -2.77 -0.16 -0.03
CA ILE A 100 -3.63 -0.76 -1.07
C ILE A 100 -5.09 -0.41 -0.81
N GLY A 101 -5.56 -0.47 0.43
CA GLY A 101 -6.98 -0.32 0.77
C GLY A 101 -7.50 1.12 0.62
N HIS A 102 -6.63 2.13 0.74
CA HIS A 102 -7.04 3.53 0.67
C HIS A 102 -6.22 4.34 -0.36
N ASP A 103 -4.89 4.30 -0.29
CA ASP A 103 -4.08 5.18 -1.13
C ASP A 103 -4.15 4.84 -2.61
N LEU A 104 -4.23 3.56 -2.96
CA LEU A 104 -4.24 3.12 -4.35
C LEU A 104 -5.45 3.67 -5.12
N ALA A 105 -6.64 3.64 -4.50
CA ALA A 105 -7.86 4.16 -5.13
C ALA A 105 -7.73 5.66 -5.44
N LEU A 106 -7.17 6.42 -4.51
CA LEU A 106 -6.98 7.86 -4.64
C LEU A 106 -5.82 8.20 -5.59
N ALA A 107 -4.78 7.36 -5.66
CA ALA A 107 -3.68 7.48 -6.61
C ALA A 107 -4.18 7.27 -8.06
N VAL A 108 -5.07 6.30 -8.30
CA VAL A 108 -5.71 6.11 -9.61
C VAL A 108 -6.50 7.36 -10.01
N VAL A 109 -7.35 7.88 -9.13
CA VAL A 109 -8.13 9.11 -9.41
C VAL A 109 -7.22 10.32 -9.66
N ALA A 110 -6.17 10.49 -8.87
CA ALA A 110 -5.19 11.56 -9.06
C ALA A 110 -4.45 11.42 -10.41
N THR A 111 -4.09 10.20 -10.80
CA THR A 111 -3.42 9.91 -12.08
C THR A 111 -4.34 10.23 -13.25
N CYS A 112 -5.61 9.82 -13.19
CA CYS A 112 -6.62 10.15 -14.20
C CYS A 112 -6.76 11.68 -14.37
N ARG A 113 -6.80 12.44 -13.27
CA ARG A 113 -6.84 13.91 -13.31
C ARG A 113 -5.55 14.50 -13.91
N HIS A 114 -4.39 13.98 -13.51
CA HIS A 114 -3.10 14.46 -13.94
C HIS A 114 -2.87 14.27 -15.45
N LEU A 115 -3.36 13.14 -16.00
CA LEU A 115 -3.19 12.76 -17.40
C LEU A 115 -4.39 13.08 -18.28
N ASP A 116 -5.42 13.72 -17.72
CA ASP A 116 -6.71 14.01 -18.38
C ASP A 116 -7.30 12.77 -19.08
N CYS A 117 -7.44 11.68 -18.33
CA CYS A 117 -7.95 10.41 -18.85
C CYS A 117 -8.99 9.76 -17.94
N GLU A 118 -9.79 8.86 -18.51
CA GLU A 118 -10.77 8.07 -17.77
C GLU A 118 -10.10 6.82 -17.16
N PRO A 119 -10.58 6.27 -16.02
CA PRO A 119 -10.01 5.09 -15.37
C PRO A 119 -9.80 3.91 -16.31
N ALA A 120 -10.70 3.66 -17.26
CA ALA A 120 -10.55 2.58 -18.24
C ALA A 120 -9.22 2.65 -19.03
N ALA A 121 -8.65 3.84 -19.22
CA ALA A 121 -7.34 4.00 -19.85
C ALA A 121 -6.16 3.59 -18.95
N LEU A 122 -6.35 3.49 -17.63
CA LEU A 122 -5.34 3.05 -16.67
C LEU A 122 -5.44 1.56 -16.31
N GLU A 123 -6.52 0.86 -16.68
CA GLU A 123 -6.81 -0.51 -16.22
C GLU A 123 -5.66 -1.48 -16.52
N ALA A 124 -5.15 -1.48 -17.75
CA ALA A 124 -4.04 -2.35 -18.14
C ALA A 124 -2.74 -2.06 -17.38
N ASP A 125 -2.45 -0.80 -17.04
CA ASP A 125 -1.27 -0.44 -16.25
C ASP A 125 -1.48 -0.80 -14.77
N PHE A 126 -2.69 -0.59 -14.25
CA PHE A 126 -3.10 -1.00 -12.90
C PHE A 126 -2.95 -2.50 -12.69
N ASP A 127 -3.36 -3.30 -13.68
CA ASP A 127 -3.26 -4.75 -13.66
C ASP A 127 -1.81 -5.25 -13.71
N ARG A 128 -0.89 -4.51 -14.35
CA ARG A 128 0.55 -4.82 -14.35
C ARG A 128 1.28 -4.36 -13.09
N VAL A 129 0.86 -3.26 -12.47
CA VAL A 129 1.34 -2.81 -11.14
C VAL A 129 1.02 -3.85 -10.06
N GLY A 130 -0.27 -4.18 -9.91
CA GLY A 130 -0.58 -5.46 -10.47
C GLY A 130 0.01 -6.76 -9.96
N ASP A 131 0.27 -7.54 -10.99
CA ASP A 131 1.10 -8.73 -11.04
C ASP A 131 2.46 -8.50 -10.36
N THR A 132 3.03 -7.28 -10.41
CA THR A 132 4.28 -6.98 -9.70
C THR A 132 4.11 -7.15 -8.19
N LEU A 133 3.05 -6.58 -7.62
CA LEU A 133 2.77 -6.69 -6.19
C LEU A 133 2.55 -8.16 -5.78
N VAL A 134 1.83 -8.93 -6.61
CA VAL A 134 1.56 -10.36 -6.33
C VAL A 134 2.83 -11.20 -6.41
N SER A 135 3.68 -10.96 -7.42
CA SER A 135 4.96 -11.67 -7.56
C SER A 135 5.92 -11.45 -6.39
N LEU A 136 5.76 -10.34 -5.66
CA LEU A 136 6.58 -10.01 -4.50
C LEU A 136 5.95 -10.49 -3.18
N GLU A 137 4.69 -10.92 -3.19
CA GLU A 137 3.97 -11.36 -1.98
C GLU A 137 4.66 -12.55 -1.31
N GLU A 138 5.08 -13.55 -2.10
CA GLU A 138 5.77 -14.74 -1.60
C GLU A 138 7.10 -14.36 -0.94
N HIS A 139 7.88 -13.49 -1.59
CA HIS A 139 9.16 -13.03 -1.07
C HIS A 139 9.00 -12.22 0.23
N ILE A 140 8.01 -11.33 0.28
CA ILE A 140 7.68 -10.55 1.49
C ILE A 140 7.29 -11.49 2.65
N ARG A 141 6.56 -12.57 2.36
CA ARG A 141 6.16 -13.56 3.38
C ARG A 141 7.39 -14.30 3.93
N GLU A 142 8.27 -14.77 3.05
CA GLU A 142 9.50 -15.47 3.44
C GLU A 142 10.44 -14.58 4.27
N ASP A 143 10.67 -13.34 3.82
CA ASP A 143 11.56 -12.39 4.50
C ASP A 143 11.06 -11.99 5.89
N LEU A 144 9.74 -11.87 6.05
CA LEU A 144 9.12 -11.44 7.32
C LEU A 144 8.78 -12.60 8.27
N MET A 145 8.87 -13.85 7.79
CA MET A 145 8.68 -15.08 8.58
C MET A 145 9.78 -16.13 8.33
N PRO A 146 11.06 -15.87 8.66
CA PRO A 146 12.11 -16.88 8.51
C PRO A 146 12.02 -17.93 9.63
N GLY A 147 11.53 -19.15 9.32
CA GLY A 147 11.46 -20.27 10.27
C GLY A 147 10.84 -21.53 9.65
N PRO A 148 11.16 -22.75 10.15
CA PRO A 148 10.77 -23.98 9.48
C PRO A 148 9.26 -24.18 9.53
N ASP A 149 8.66 -24.21 8.34
CA ASP A 149 7.32 -24.72 8.08
C ASP A 149 7.13 -26.10 8.73
N LEU A 150 5.97 -26.32 9.37
CA LEU A 150 5.21 -27.60 9.49
C LEU A 150 4.32 -27.70 10.75
N LEU A 151 4.28 -26.72 11.67
CA LEU A 151 3.36 -26.73 12.84
C LEU A 151 2.50 -25.46 13.03
N GLU A 152 2.60 -24.45 12.14
CA GLU A 152 1.99 -23.12 12.32
C GLU A 152 0.62 -22.91 11.65
N VAL A 153 -0.07 -23.98 11.21
CA VAL A 153 -1.45 -23.83 10.69
C VAL A 153 -2.41 -23.27 11.75
N ALA A 154 -2.02 -23.25 13.03
CA ALA A 154 -2.78 -22.66 14.14
C ALA A 154 -2.27 -21.28 14.63
N ASP A 155 -1.19 -20.68 14.07
CA ASP A 155 -0.82 -19.30 14.45
C ASP A 155 -1.86 -18.35 13.83
N PRO A 156 -2.54 -17.50 14.63
CA PRO A 156 -3.47 -16.55 14.07
C PRO A 156 -2.80 -15.50 13.15
N LEU A 157 -1.46 -15.45 13.02
CA LEU A 157 -0.78 -14.66 11.98
C LEU A 157 -0.82 -15.38 10.63
N THR A 158 -0.59 -16.69 10.60
CA THR A 158 -0.70 -17.53 9.40
C THR A 158 -2.13 -17.53 8.86
N HIS A 159 -3.14 -17.58 9.74
CA HIS A 159 -4.54 -17.40 9.33
C HIS A 159 -4.85 -15.98 8.82
N LEU A 160 -4.26 -14.93 9.42
CA LEU A 160 -4.40 -13.57 8.90
C LEU A 160 -3.76 -13.42 7.52
N LEU A 161 -2.60 -14.04 7.29
CA LEU A 161 -1.97 -14.09 5.96
C LEU A 161 -2.82 -14.84 4.94
N GLY A 162 -3.34 -16.02 5.30
CA GLY A 162 -4.20 -16.80 4.40
C GLY A 162 -5.55 -16.14 4.09
N SER A 163 -6.05 -15.28 4.99
CA SER A 163 -7.30 -14.54 4.79
C SER A 163 -7.11 -13.19 4.08
N TRP A 164 -5.94 -12.57 4.23
CA TRP A 164 -5.58 -11.34 3.54
C TRP A 164 -5.12 -11.63 2.10
N SER A 165 -5.93 -11.24 1.12
CA SER A 165 -5.65 -11.45 -0.31
C SER A 165 -5.36 -10.10 -0.96
N LEU A 166 -4.12 -9.93 -1.41
CA LEU A 166 -3.68 -8.75 -2.15
C LEU A 166 -4.55 -8.54 -3.41
N GLU A 167 -4.89 -9.61 -4.12
CA GLU A 167 -5.78 -9.57 -5.28
C GLU A 167 -7.15 -8.98 -4.92
N ARG A 168 -7.79 -9.47 -3.85
CA ARG A 168 -9.08 -8.92 -3.37
C ARG A 168 -8.95 -7.46 -2.95
N ALA A 169 -7.88 -7.10 -2.24
CA ALA A 169 -7.63 -5.72 -1.81
C ALA A 169 -7.49 -4.79 -3.03
N ARG A 170 -6.77 -5.22 -4.06
CA ARG A 170 -6.62 -4.48 -5.32
C ARG A 170 -7.92 -4.37 -6.10
N ALA A 171 -8.70 -5.44 -6.20
CA ALA A 171 -10.04 -5.39 -6.82
C ALA A 171 -10.95 -4.39 -6.09
N GLY A 172 -10.90 -4.36 -4.75
CA GLY A 172 -11.58 -3.35 -3.93
C GLY A 172 -11.10 -1.92 -4.22
N ALA A 173 -9.79 -1.71 -4.32
CA ALA A 173 -9.21 -0.42 -4.66
C ALA A 173 -9.63 0.07 -6.06
N TRP A 174 -9.68 -0.83 -7.05
CA TRP A 174 -10.16 -0.52 -8.40
C TRP A 174 -11.63 -0.10 -8.39
N ALA A 175 -12.49 -0.85 -7.69
CA ALA A 175 -13.89 -0.50 -7.53
C ALA A 175 -14.08 0.87 -6.84
N ALA A 176 -13.35 1.11 -5.75
CA ALA A 176 -13.35 2.38 -5.04
C ALA A 176 -12.89 3.54 -5.93
N ALA A 177 -11.83 3.36 -6.74
CA ALA A 177 -11.36 4.37 -7.68
C ALA A 177 -12.43 4.73 -8.73
N ARG A 178 -13.13 3.74 -9.29
CA ARG A 178 -14.22 3.96 -10.26
C ARG A 178 -15.41 4.68 -9.63
N LEU A 179 -15.75 4.35 -8.38
CA LEU A 179 -16.80 5.03 -7.62
C LEU A 179 -16.40 6.49 -7.35
N LEU A 180 -15.22 6.73 -6.80
CA LEU A 180 -14.68 8.07 -6.56
C LEU A 180 -14.61 8.91 -7.84
N TRP A 181 -14.18 8.30 -8.94
CA TRP A 181 -14.17 8.96 -10.23
C TRP A 181 -15.58 9.35 -10.67
N THR A 182 -16.59 8.49 -10.48
CA THR A 182 -17.99 8.82 -10.80
C THR A 182 -18.51 9.94 -9.91
N LEU A 183 -18.23 9.85 -8.60
CA LEU A 183 -18.62 10.83 -7.58
C LEU A 183 -17.88 12.18 -7.73
N ARG A 184 -16.88 12.31 -8.61
CA ARG A 184 -16.15 13.58 -8.83
C ARG A 184 -17.04 14.77 -9.19
N ARG A 185 -18.25 14.50 -9.69
CA ARG A 185 -19.26 15.53 -10.03
C ARG A 185 -20.07 16.00 -8.81
N SER A 186 -19.93 15.33 -7.67
CA SER A 186 -20.57 15.62 -6.39
C SER A 186 -19.51 15.60 -5.28
N PRO A 187 -18.76 16.70 -5.09
CA PRO A 187 -17.60 16.75 -4.19
C PRO A 187 -17.91 16.27 -2.76
N ASP A 188 -19.05 16.68 -2.19
CA ASP A 188 -19.46 16.28 -0.84
C ASP A 188 -19.60 14.77 -0.69
N LEU A 189 -20.17 14.08 -1.69
CA LEU A 189 -20.31 12.61 -1.67
C LEU A 189 -18.96 11.92 -1.90
N ALA A 190 -18.08 12.51 -2.71
CA ALA A 190 -16.74 11.98 -2.91
C ALA A 190 -15.90 12.09 -1.62
N GLU A 191 -16.04 13.19 -0.88
CA GLU A 191 -15.41 13.40 0.42
C GLU A 191 -15.95 12.40 1.45
N GLU A 192 -17.27 12.30 1.62
CA GLU A 192 -17.90 11.36 2.55
C GLU A 192 -17.47 9.90 2.28
N PHE A 193 -17.44 9.50 1.00
CA PHE A 193 -16.96 8.16 0.61
C PHE A 193 -15.46 7.98 0.93
N THR A 194 -14.64 9.01 0.70
CA THR A 194 -13.20 8.96 1.01
C THR A 194 -12.97 8.82 2.51
N GLU A 195 -13.68 9.58 3.33
CA GLU A 195 -13.59 9.50 4.80
C GLU A 195 -14.07 8.14 5.32
N SER A 196 -15.16 7.61 4.76
CA SER A 196 -15.67 6.28 5.12
C SER A 196 -14.67 5.18 4.76
N LEU A 197 -14.05 5.25 3.58
CA LEU A 197 -12.99 4.34 3.17
C LEU A 197 -11.77 4.43 4.11
N ASP A 198 -11.30 5.64 4.40
CA ASP A 198 -10.18 5.91 5.31
C ASP A 198 -10.43 5.33 6.71
N ALA A 199 -11.61 5.57 7.27
CA ALA A 199 -12.01 5.07 8.58
C ALA A 199 -12.14 3.54 8.62
N GLY A 200 -12.74 2.95 7.58
CA GLY A 200 -12.90 1.50 7.44
C GLY A 200 -11.57 0.77 7.35
N VAL A 201 -10.66 1.23 6.49
CA VAL A 201 -9.30 0.67 6.37
C VAL A 201 -8.52 0.87 7.66
N GLY A 202 -8.68 2.02 8.33
CA GLY A 202 -8.09 2.28 9.64
C GLY A 202 -8.58 1.35 10.76
N LEU A 203 -9.85 0.92 10.71
CA LEU A 203 -10.37 -0.09 11.64
C LEU A 203 -9.66 -1.43 11.46
N VAL A 204 -9.50 -1.89 10.22
CA VAL A 204 -8.77 -3.13 9.91
C VAL A 204 -7.31 -3.03 10.38
N GLY A 205 -6.66 -1.89 10.15
CA GLY A 205 -5.30 -1.63 10.61
C GLY A 205 -5.13 -1.76 12.13
N ARG A 206 -6.12 -1.33 12.92
CA ARG A 206 -6.12 -1.53 14.38
C ARG A 206 -6.19 -3.00 14.77
N CYS A 207 -7.04 -3.78 14.09
CA CYS A 207 -7.15 -5.22 14.33
C CYS A 207 -5.84 -5.95 14.00
N LEU A 208 -5.21 -5.60 12.88
CA LEU A 208 -3.93 -6.20 12.43
C LEU A 208 -2.78 -5.96 13.42
N LEU A 209 -2.78 -4.82 14.11
CA LEU A 209 -1.73 -4.43 15.06
C LEU A 209 -2.05 -4.80 16.51
N THR A 210 -3.03 -5.67 16.75
CA THR A 210 -3.30 -6.20 18.09
C THR A 210 -2.04 -6.87 18.65
N PRO A 211 -1.48 -6.37 19.77
CA PRO A 211 -0.25 -6.95 20.32
C PRO A 211 -0.46 -8.41 20.72
N ARG A 212 0.53 -9.24 20.42
CA ARG A 212 0.59 -10.63 20.89
C ARG A 212 1.77 -10.71 21.85
N GLY A 213 1.46 -10.95 23.13
CA GLY A 213 2.43 -11.00 24.22
C GLY A 213 3.50 -12.06 24.04
#